data_AF-A0A923MID2-F1
#
_entry.id   AF-A0A923MID2-F1
#
_cell.length_a   1.000
_cell.length_b   1.000
_cell.length_c   1.000
_cell.angle_alpha   90.00
_cell.angle_beta   90.00
_cell.angle_gamma   90.00
#
_symmetry.space_group_name_H-M   'P 1'
#
loop_
_entity.id
_entity.type
_entity.pdbx_description
1 polymer ?
#
loop_
_entity_poly.entity_id
_entity_poly.type
_entity_poly.pdbx_seq_one_letter_code
_entity_poly.pdbx_strand_id
1 'polypeptide(L)'
;MEQLKQSYPTVAWLWEARPSSEEISKGCTKRIKLYHCDPFNFGEVTLSATGKLEIALVQMVPLAEAELQPHNDEDLEEQDILDRSDVKQWYTQKGIALLSALIDELNVQGHKRLTIKENGDVFVTASGKQQPVDTIPDFPPRPAWEDLCVLAREDDIAAEVCNQELTVSWA
;
A
#
# COMPACT_ATOMS: atom_id res chain seq x y z
N MET A 1 -13.74 -13.40 7.25
CA MET A 1 -14.23 -12.88 5.95
C MET A 1 -13.96 -11.38 5.77
N GLU A 2 -13.63 -10.66 6.85
CA GLU A 2 -13.39 -9.21 6.81
C GLU A 2 -11.94 -8.82 6.56
N GLN A 3 -10.95 -9.71 6.77
CA GLN A 3 -9.53 -9.39 6.61
C GLN A 3 -9.18 -8.84 5.22
N LEU A 4 -9.70 -9.46 4.14
CA LEU A 4 -9.42 -8.97 2.79
C LEU A 4 -10.10 -7.62 2.51
N LYS A 5 -11.33 -7.44 3.02
CA LYS A 5 -12.08 -6.19 2.89
C LYS A 5 -11.53 -5.08 3.77
N GLN A 6 -10.77 -5.43 4.80
CA GLN A 6 -10.05 -4.47 5.61
C GLN A 6 -9.04 -3.78 4.71
N SER A 7 -8.11 -4.53 4.11
CA SER A 7 -7.08 -3.98 3.23
C SER A 7 -7.64 -3.45 1.90
N TYR A 8 -8.63 -4.12 1.30
CA TYR A 8 -9.20 -3.76 0.00
C TYR A 8 -10.73 -3.61 0.11
N PRO A 9 -11.26 -2.41 0.40
CA PRO A 9 -12.70 -2.23 0.69
C PRO A 9 -13.64 -2.65 -0.46
N THR A 10 -13.17 -2.50 -1.69
CA THR A 10 -13.91 -2.82 -2.92
C THR A 10 -13.67 -4.24 -3.43
N VAL A 11 -12.84 -5.05 -2.73
CA VAL A 11 -12.49 -6.38 -3.20
C VAL A 11 -13.69 -7.31 -3.28
N ALA A 12 -13.77 -7.99 -4.41
CA ALA A 12 -14.66 -9.12 -4.62
C ALA A 12 -13.84 -10.36 -4.96
N TRP A 13 -14.30 -11.53 -4.54
CA TRP A 13 -13.60 -12.78 -4.80
C TRP A 13 -14.55 -13.92 -5.12
N LEU A 14 -14.07 -14.87 -5.91
CA LEU A 14 -14.78 -16.09 -6.27
C LEU A 14 -13.87 -17.30 -6.10
N TRP A 15 -14.42 -18.37 -5.52
CA TRP A 15 -13.72 -19.65 -5.46
C TRP A 15 -13.60 -20.26 -6.86
N GLU A 16 -12.39 -20.63 -7.27
CA GLU A 16 -12.22 -21.48 -8.45
C GLU A 16 -12.75 -22.88 -8.17
N ALA A 17 -12.38 -23.44 -7.03
CA ALA A 17 -12.91 -24.69 -6.52
C ALA A 17 -13.23 -24.54 -5.04
N ARG A 18 -14.51 -24.64 -4.68
CA ARG A 18 -14.92 -24.58 -3.28
C ARG A 18 -14.40 -25.80 -2.53
N PRO A 19 -13.82 -25.63 -1.33
CA PRO A 19 -13.45 -26.77 -0.50
C PRO A 19 -14.70 -27.51 -0.01
N SER A 20 -14.61 -28.82 0.07
CA SER A 20 -15.60 -29.66 0.74
C SER A 20 -15.44 -29.58 2.26
N SER A 21 -16.50 -29.92 3.01
CA SER A 21 -16.45 -29.93 4.48
C SER A 21 -15.38 -30.87 5.04
N GLU A 22 -15.07 -31.96 4.34
CA GLU A 22 -14.05 -32.91 4.76
C GLU A 22 -12.64 -32.31 4.61
N GLU A 23 -12.38 -31.65 3.49
CA GLU A 23 -11.11 -30.96 3.23
C GLU A 23 -10.86 -29.84 4.26
N ILE A 24 -11.90 -29.07 4.58
CA ILE A 24 -11.85 -28.04 5.62
C ILE A 24 -11.42 -28.64 6.96
N SER A 25 -12.00 -29.77 7.35
CA SER A 25 -11.72 -30.39 8.65
C SER A 25 -10.30 -30.93 8.80
N LYS A 26 -9.67 -31.31 7.69
CA LYS A 26 -8.29 -31.83 7.63
C LYS A 26 -7.26 -30.71 7.42
N GLY A 27 -7.73 -29.51 7.14
CA GLY A 27 -6.94 -28.42 6.62
C GLY A 27 -6.75 -28.53 5.11
N CYS A 28 -6.94 -27.43 4.40
CA CYS A 28 -6.83 -27.37 2.95
C CYS A 28 -6.41 -25.99 2.47
N THR A 29 -5.75 -25.95 1.32
CA THR A 29 -5.49 -24.70 0.57
C THR A 29 -6.31 -24.71 -0.71
N LYS A 30 -7.03 -23.62 -0.97
CA LYS A 30 -7.87 -23.46 -2.16
C LYS A 30 -7.69 -22.07 -2.75
N ARG A 31 -7.74 -21.99 -4.07
CA ARG A 31 -7.54 -20.74 -4.81
C ARG A 31 -8.85 -19.97 -4.99
N ILE A 32 -8.75 -18.66 -4.80
CA ILE A 32 -9.78 -17.68 -5.13
C ILE A 32 -9.27 -16.77 -6.23
N LYS A 33 -10.16 -16.37 -7.13
CA LYS A 33 -9.93 -15.28 -8.08
C LYS A 33 -10.37 -13.98 -7.44
N LEU A 34 -9.53 -12.96 -7.55
CA LEU A 34 -9.73 -11.64 -6.97
C LEU A 34 -10.15 -10.64 -8.04
N TYR A 35 -10.97 -9.68 -7.64
CA TYR A 35 -11.45 -8.57 -8.45
C TYR A 35 -11.35 -7.29 -7.63
N HIS A 36 -10.92 -6.19 -8.25
CA HIS A 36 -10.70 -4.90 -7.57
C HIS A 36 -9.73 -5.04 -6.39
N CYS A 37 -8.65 -5.80 -6.59
CA CYS A 37 -7.61 -6.10 -5.61
C CYS A 37 -6.23 -5.86 -6.22
N ASP A 38 -6.09 -4.80 -7.03
CA ASP A 38 -4.87 -4.53 -7.77
C ASP A 38 -3.67 -4.36 -6.81
N PRO A 39 -2.49 -4.90 -7.16
CA PRO A 39 -2.15 -5.57 -8.43
C PRO A 39 -2.50 -7.07 -8.48
N PHE A 40 -3.10 -7.64 -7.43
CA PHE A 40 -3.33 -9.07 -7.29
C PHE A 40 -4.59 -9.55 -8.03
N ASN A 41 -4.47 -10.69 -8.71
CA ASN A 41 -5.56 -11.29 -9.47
C ASN A 41 -6.03 -12.64 -8.90
N PHE A 42 -5.24 -13.26 -8.02
CA PHE A 42 -5.61 -14.48 -7.31
C PHE A 42 -5.23 -14.39 -5.83
N GLY A 43 -5.84 -15.25 -5.03
CA GLY A 43 -5.44 -15.47 -3.64
C GLY A 43 -5.49 -16.96 -3.31
N GLU A 44 -4.61 -17.41 -2.43
CA GLU A 44 -4.63 -18.76 -1.89
C GLU A 44 -5.12 -18.72 -0.45
N VAL A 45 -6.27 -19.36 -0.22
CA VAL A 45 -6.88 -19.44 1.11
C VAL A 45 -6.47 -20.77 1.72
N THR A 46 -5.65 -20.71 2.75
CA THR A 46 -5.24 -21.85 3.56
C THR A 46 -6.07 -21.87 4.83
N LEU A 47 -6.80 -22.96 5.04
CA LEU A 47 -7.45 -23.27 6.29
C LEU A 47 -6.69 -24.40 6.96
N SER A 48 -6.19 -24.19 8.16
CA SER A 48 -5.55 -25.26 8.94
C SER A 48 -6.59 -26.13 9.63
N ALA A 49 -6.22 -27.37 9.98
CA ALA A 49 -7.05 -28.25 10.82
C ALA A 49 -7.32 -27.65 12.22
N THR A 50 -6.51 -26.69 12.65
CA THR A 50 -6.68 -25.95 13.92
C THR A 50 -7.65 -24.77 13.81
N GLY A 51 -8.18 -24.48 12.61
CA GLY A 51 -9.10 -23.38 12.37
C GLY A 51 -8.44 -22.03 12.07
N LYS A 52 -7.10 -21.98 11.91
CA LYS A 52 -6.40 -20.78 11.42
C LYS A 52 -6.73 -20.61 9.94
N LEU A 53 -7.17 -19.42 9.56
CA LEU A 53 -7.38 -19.03 8.17
C LEU A 53 -6.30 -18.03 7.77
N GLU A 54 -5.65 -18.29 6.64
CA GLU A 54 -4.60 -17.48 6.06
C GLU A 54 -4.91 -17.25 4.59
N ILE A 55 -4.63 -16.04 4.09
CA ILE A 55 -4.86 -15.67 2.69
C ILE A 55 -3.56 -15.08 2.15
N ALA A 56 -2.94 -15.76 1.19
CA ALA A 56 -1.81 -15.24 0.45
C ALA A 56 -2.29 -14.60 -0.87
N LEU A 57 -1.90 -13.37 -1.15
CA LEU A 57 -2.26 -12.67 -2.39
C LEU A 57 -1.25 -12.99 -3.49
N VAL A 58 -1.75 -13.26 -4.70
CA VAL A 58 -0.96 -13.72 -5.82
C VAL A 58 -1.23 -12.85 -7.04
N GLN A 59 -0.17 -12.35 -7.65
CA GLN A 59 -0.21 -11.68 -8.93
C GLN A 59 0.35 -12.62 -10.01
N MET A 60 -0.53 -13.20 -10.82
CA MET A 60 -0.11 -13.88 -12.04
C MET A 60 0.15 -12.86 -13.14
N VAL A 61 1.37 -12.83 -13.66
CA VAL A 61 1.74 -12.04 -14.84
C VAL A 61 2.09 -12.96 -16.02
N PRO A 62 1.83 -12.55 -17.28
CA PRO A 62 2.35 -13.24 -18.45
C PRO A 62 3.88 -13.35 -18.39
N LEU A 63 4.44 -14.48 -18.85
CA LEU A 63 5.89 -14.72 -18.81
C LEU A 63 6.70 -13.61 -19.52
N ALA A 64 6.14 -12.99 -20.56
CA ALA A 64 6.79 -11.88 -21.27
C ALA A 64 6.86 -10.57 -20.43
N GLU A 65 5.96 -10.39 -19.47
CA GLU A 65 5.96 -9.26 -18.52
C GLU A 65 6.74 -9.58 -17.23
N ALA A 66 7.01 -10.86 -16.95
CA ALA A 66 7.88 -11.27 -15.84
C ALA A 66 9.33 -10.83 -16.09
N GLU A 67 9.80 -10.86 -17.33
CA GLU A 67 11.16 -10.45 -17.73
C GLU A 67 11.37 -8.92 -17.77
N LEU A 68 10.28 -8.14 -17.76
CA LEU A 68 10.30 -6.67 -17.79
C LEU A 68 10.02 -6.03 -16.43
N GLN A 69 9.61 -6.84 -15.45
CA GLN A 69 9.60 -6.39 -14.07
C GLN A 69 11.06 -6.26 -13.63
N PRO A 70 11.47 -5.15 -12.99
CA PRO A 70 12.71 -5.18 -12.25
C PRO A 70 12.62 -6.39 -11.33
N HIS A 71 13.67 -7.21 -11.32
CA HIS A 71 13.86 -8.28 -10.36
C HIS A 71 13.96 -7.58 -8.99
N ASN A 72 12.82 -7.18 -8.44
CA ASN A 72 12.71 -6.83 -7.04
C ASN A 72 12.76 -8.17 -6.33
N ASP A 73 13.96 -8.68 -6.09
CA ASP A 73 14.28 -9.76 -5.15
C ASP A 73 13.94 -9.37 -3.69
N GLU A 74 13.07 -8.39 -3.49
CA GLU A 74 12.44 -8.13 -2.21
C GLU A 74 11.08 -8.83 -2.29
N ASP A 75 11.09 -10.15 -2.07
CA ASP A 75 9.95 -10.77 -1.38
C ASP A 75 9.66 -9.86 -0.19
N LEU A 76 8.49 -9.20 -0.19
CA LEU A 76 8.07 -8.34 0.92
C LEU A 76 8.18 -9.18 2.20
N GLU A 77 9.16 -8.88 3.04
CA GLU A 77 9.31 -9.59 4.30
C GLU A 77 8.11 -9.25 5.18
N GLU A 78 7.74 -10.11 6.14
CA GLU A 78 6.67 -9.80 7.13
C GLU A 78 6.91 -8.46 7.87
N GLN A 79 8.14 -7.95 7.82
CA GLN A 79 8.59 -6.66 8.36
C GLN A 79 8.20 -5.45 7.47
N ASP A 80 7.94 -5.65 6.17
CA ASP A 80 7.48 -4.63 5.22
C ASP A 80 5.96 -4.43 5.24
N ILE A 81 5.23 -5.29 5.96
CA ILE A 81 3.80 -5.16 6.21
C ILE A 81 3.63 -4.41 7.53
N LEU A 82 3.71 -3.08 7.49
CA LEU A 82 3.21 -2.27 8.60
C LEU A 82 1.68 -2.49 8.70
N ASP A 83 1.24 -3.07 9.82
CA ASP A 83 -0.18 -3.13 10.16
C ASP A 83 -0.78 -1.72 10.07
N ARG A 84 -2.01 -1.58 9.56
CA ARG A 84 -2.71 -0.28 9.47
C ARG A 84 -2.68 0.53 10.76
N SER A 85 -2.65 -0.16 11.89
CA SER A 85 -2.55 0.41 13.23
C SER A 85 -1.24 1.19 13.41
N ASP A 86 -0.11 0.63 12.96
CA ASP A 86 1.21 1.25 13.05
C ASP A 86 1.37 2.41 12.07
N VAL A 87 0.80 2.32 10.86
CA VAL A 87 0.76 3.43 9.89
C VAL A 87 0.01 4.63 10.47
N LYS A 88 -1.18 4.38 11.04
CA LYS A 88 -1.98 5.43 11.67
C LYS A 88 -1.26 6.04 12.88
N GLN A 89 -0.61 5.22 13.69
CA GLN A 89 0.15 5.67 14.84
C GLN A 89 1.33 6.56 14.39
N TRP A 90 2.09 6.12 13.39
CA TRP A 90 3.18 6.90 12.82
C TRP A 90 2.67 8.23 12.25
N TYR A 91 1.58 8.21 11.47
CA TYR A 91 1.00 9.42 10.88
C TYR A 91 0.59 10.43 11.96
N THR A 92 -0.11 9.96 12.99
CA THR A 92 -0.60 10.83 14.07
C THR A 92 0.54 11.38 14.94
N GLN A 93 1.61 10.60 15.17
CA GLN A 93 2.72 10.99 16.04
C GLN A 93 3.78 11.83 15.34
N LYS A 94 4.08 11.52 14.08
CA LYS A 94 5.18 12.12 13.31
C LYS A 94 4.69 12.66 11.97
N GLY A 95 3.95 11.85 11.20
CA GLY A 95 3.63 12.13 9.80
C GLY A 95 2.90 13.45 9.57
N ILE A 96 1.84 13.74 10.32
CA ILE A 96 1.07 14.98 10.17
C ILE A 96 1.90 16.22 10.49
N ALA A 97 2.73 16.17 11.53
CA ALA A 97 3.58 17.29 11.92
C ALA A 97 4.65 17.56 10.86
N LEU A 98 5.25 16.50 10.31
CA LEU A 98 6.24 16.59 9.23
C LEU A 98 5.61 17.11 7.93
N LEU A 99 4.47 16.54 7.52
CA LEU A 99 3.75 16.97 6.32
C LEU A 99 3.28 18.42 6.43
N SER A 100 2.70 18.81 7.57
CA SER A 100 2.27 20.20 7.79
C SER A 100 3.44 21.17 7.73
N ALA A 101 4.57 20.85 8.37
CA ALA A 101 5.77 21.68 8.34
C ALA A 101 6.32 21.83 6.90
N LEU A 102 6.39 20.73 6.15
CA LEU A 102 6.81 20.73 4.75
C LEU A 102 5.87 21.55 3.88
N ILE A 103 4.56 21.40 4.05
CA ILE A 103 3.55 22.18 3.33
C ILE A 103 3.73 23.68 3.63
N ASP A 104 3.86 24.06 4.90
CA ASP A 104 4.04 25.46 5.30
C ASP A 104 5.32 26.06 4.72
N GLU A 105 6.45 25.35 4.81
CA GLU A 105 7.72 25.80 4.27
C GLU A 105 7.67 25.95 2.74
N LEU A 106 7.14 24.95 2.05
CA LEU A 106 7.04 24.95 0.59
C LEU A 106 6.01 25.97 0.08
N ASN A 107 4.95 26.22 0.85
CA ASN A 107 3.97 27.26 0.55
C ASN A 107 4.61 28.66 0.64
N VAL A 108 5.48 28.91 1.64
CA VAL A 108 6.26 30.16 1.72
C VAL A 108 7.23 30.30 0.55
N GLN A 109 7.79 29.19 0.06
CA GLN A 109 8.64 29.16 -1.14
C GLN A 109 7.85 29.31 -2.46
N GLY A 110 6.51 29.29 -2.41
CA GLY A 110 5.63 29.45 -3.58
C GLY A 110 5.36 28.15 -4.34
N HIS A 111 5.71 27.00 -3.77
CA HIS A 111 5.33 25.69 -4.30
C HIS A 111 3.90 25.33 -3.88
N LYS A 112 3.25 24.51 -4.72
CA LYS A 112 1.86 24.03 -4.50
C LYS A 112 1.74 22.51 -4.46
N ARG A 113 2.86 21.82 -4.69
CA ARG A 113 2.92 20.36 -4.63
C ARG A 113 4.31 19.91 -4.23
N LEU A 114 4.35 18.78 -3.54
CA LEU A 114 5.52 17.97 -3.28
C LEU A 114 5.26 16.52 -3.66
N THR A 115 6.33 15.76 -3.75
CA THR A 115 6.33 14.37 -4.18
C THR A 115 7.29 13.61 -3.27
N ILE A 116 6.82 12.55 -2.63
CA ILE A 116 7.58 11.74 -1.68
C ILE A 116 7.85 10.38 -2.30
N LYS A 117 9.10 9.95 -2.30
CA LYS A 117 9.52 8.64 -2.80
C LYS A 117 9.49 7.57 -1.71
N GLU A 118 9.64 6.32 -2.13
CA GLU A 118 9.69 5.14 -1.24
C GLU A 118 10.76 5.22 -0.15
N ASN A 119 11.89 5.85 -0.45
CA ASN A 119 12.95 6.08 0.52
C ASN A 119 12.68 7.26 1.49
N GLY A 120 11.51 7.89 1.42
CA GLY A 120 11.14 9.05 2.22
C GLY A 120 11.68 10.38 1.69
N ASP A 121 12.42 10.40 0.58
CA ASP A 121 12.90 11.65 -0.02
C ASP A 121 11.75 12.48 -0.57
N VAL A 122 11.74 13.76 -0.20
CA VAL A 122 10.76 14.75 -0.59
C VAL A 122 11.34 15.59 -1.73
N PHE A 123 10.60 15.64 -2.83
CA PHE A 123 10.92 16.40 -4.02
C PHE A 123 9.84 17.44 -4.29
N VAL A 124 10.23 18.59 -4.83
CA VAL A 124 9.30 19.56 -5.40
C VAL A 124 9.57 19.77 -6.87
N THR A 125 8.51 20.06 -7.63
CA THR A 125 8.67 20.41 -9.05
C THR A 125 8.82 21.92 -9.17
N ALA A 126 10.07 22.38 -9.30
CA ALA A 126 10.42 23.76 -9.56
C ALA A 126 10.85 23.92 -11.02
N SER A 127 10.17 24.76 -11.79
CA SER A 127 10.54 25.07 -13.19
C SER A 127 10.66 23.84 -14.11
N GLY A 128 9.83 22.81 -13.88
CA GLY A 128 9.83 21.57 -14.67
C GLY A 128 10.92 20.56 -14.31
N LYS A 129 11.70 20.80 -13.24
CA LYS A 129 12.64 19.84 -12.67
C LYS A 129 12.23 19.45 -11.25
N GLN A 130 12.35 18.16 -10.93
CA GLN A 130 12.25 17.71 -9.54
C GLN A 130 13.54 18.08 -8.80
N GLN A 131 13.40 18.73 -7.66
CA GLN A 131 14.50 19.07 -6.77
C GLN A 131 14.24 18.45 -5.39
N PRO A 132 15.21 17.71 -4.82
CA PRO A 132 15.09 17.23 -3.45
C PRO A 132 15.12 18.41 -2.49
N VAL A 133 14.19 18.45 -1.55
CA VAL A 133 14.06 19.52 -0.55
C VAL A 133 14.27 19.02 0.86
N ASP A 134 13.83 17.80 1.15
CA ASP A 134 13.92 17.21 2.49
C ASP A 134 13.81 15.68 2.41
N THR A 135 13.95 15.00 3.55
CA THR A 135 13.78 13.55 3.68
C THR A 135 13.01 13.23 4.97
N ILE A 136 11.93 12.47 4.85
CA ILE A 136 11.13 12.01 5.99
C ILE A 136 11.77 10.74 6.57
N PRO A 137 12.26 10.77 7.82
CA PRO A 137 12.81 9.58 8.46
C PRO A 137 11.71 8.58 8.81
N ASP A 138 12.02 7.28 8.74
CA ASP A 138 11.09 6.18 9.00
C ASP A 138 9.80 6.28 8.16
N PHE A 139 9.90 6.70 6.90
CA PHE A 139 8.73 6.86 6.05
C PHE A 139 8.03 5.51 5.80
N PRO A 140 6.69 5.41 5.89
CA PRO A 140 5.99 4.15 5.69
C PRO A 140 6.18 3.59 4.27
N PRO A 141 6.21 2.26 4.11
CA PRO A 141 6.42 1.59 2.84
C PRO A 141 5.21 1.79 1.92
N ARG A 142 5.41 1.58 0.63
CA ARG A 142 4.40 1.82 -0.41
C ARG A 142 3.01 1.22 -0.14
N PRO A 143 2.86 0.00 0.42
CA PRO A 143 1.54 -0.56 0.73
C PRO A 143 0.73 0.30 1.72
N ALA A 144 1.40 1.06 2.59
CA ALA A 144 0.77 1.93 3.59
C ALA A 144 0.33 3.29 3.02
N TRP A 145 0.72 3.63 1.79
CA TRP A 145 0.46 4.97 1.23
C TRP A 145 -1.01 5.24 0.94
N GLU A 146 -1.79 4.21 0.59
CA GLU A 146 -3.24 4.38 0.44
C GLU A 146 -3.89 4.79 1.76
N ASP A 147 -3.49 4.16 2.86
CA ASP A 147 -3.95 4.53 4.21
C ASP A 147 -3.46 5.93 4.61
N LEU A 148 -2.21 6.29 4.30
CA LEU A 148 -1.70 7.64 4.51
C LEU A 148 -2.49 8.68 3.72
N CYS A 149 -2.88 8.38 2.48
CA CYS A 149 -3.72 9.26 1.67
C CYS A 149 -5.10 9.47 2.28
N VAL A 150 -5.70 8.44 2.89
CA VAL A 150 -6.97 8.58 3.60
C VAL A 150 -6.79 9.47 4.82
N LEU A 151 -5.79 9.19 5.66
CA LEU A 151 -5.50 9.97 6.86
C LEU A 151 -5.19 11.44 6.52
N ALA A 152 -4.37 11.69 5.51
CA ALA A 152 -4.07 13.04 5.04
C ALA A 152 -5.33 13.81 4.61
N ARG A 153 -6.27 13.14 3.93
CA ARG A 153 -7.54 13.75 3.55
C ARG A 153 -8.43 14.07 4.76
N GLU A 154 -8.34 13.31 5.85
CA GLU A 154 -9.06 13.62 7.10
C GLU A 154 -8.57 14.93 7.72
N ASP A 155 -7.31 15.29 7.48
CA ASP A 155 -6.65 16.53 7.94
C ASP A 155 -6.62 17.64 6.86
N ASP A 156 -7.52 17.60 5.87
CA ASP A 156 -7.61 18.58 4.76
C ASP A 156 -6.35 18.67 3.86
N ILE A 157 -5.49 17.64 3.89
CA ILE A 157 -4.30 17.54 3.03
C ILE A 157 -4.61 16.70 1.79
N ALA A 158 -4.46 17.28 0.59
CA ALA A 158 -4.72 16.56 -0.66
C ALA A 158 -3.51 15.69 -1.05
N ALA A 159 -3.55 14.42 -0.68
CA ALA A 159 -2.53 13.42 -1.02
C ALA A 159 -3.07 12.37 -2.02
N GLU A 160 -2.24 12.00 -3.00
CA GLU A 160 -2.53 11.01 -4.03
C GLU A 160 -1.30 10.14 -4.34
N VAL A 161 -1.50 8.84 -4.45
CA VAL A 161 -0.46 7.91 -4.91
C VAL A 161 -0.47 7.90 -6.44
N CYS A 162 0.66 8.24 -7.05
CA CYS A 162 0.82 8.21 -8.50
C CYS A 162 2.05 7.39 -8.88
N ASN A 163 1.83 6.26 -9.57
CA ASN A 163 2.84 5.26 -9.88
C ASN A 163 3.59 4.75 -8.63
N GLN A 164 4.76 5.31 -8.35
CA GLN A 164 5.69 4.95 -7.27
C GLN A 164 6.04 6.16 -6.38
N GLU A 165 5.22 7.22 -6.42
CA GLU A 165 5.44 8.41 -5.62
C GLU A 165 4.14 8.87 -4.95
N LEU A 166 4.24 9.33 -3.69
CA LEU A 166 3.15 9.96 -2.97
C LEU A 166 3.18 11.46 -3.28
N THR A 167 2.22 11.94 -4.05
CA THR A 167 2.09 13.37 -4.36
C THR A 167 1.18 14.04 -3.36
N VAL A 168 1.65 15.13 -2.75
CA VAL A 168 0.84 15.96 -1.86
C VAL A 168 0.72 17.34 -2.48
N SER A 169 -0.49 17.87 -2.52
CA SER A 169 -0.80 19.18 -3.09
C SER A 169 -1.68 19.99 -2.15
N TRP A 170 -1.58 21.31 -2.25
CA TRP A 170 -2.37 22.25 -1.47
C TRP A 170 -2.75 23.47 -2.33
N ALA A 171 -3.82 24.15 -1.94
CA ALA A 171 -4.40 25.26 -2.68
C ALA A 171 -3.74 26.61 -2.36
#